data_AF-A0A439IHF4-F1
#
_entry.id   AF-A0A439IHF4-F1
#
_cell.length_a   1.000
_cell.length_b   1.000
_cell.length_c   1.000
_cell.angle_alpha   90.00
_cell.angle_beta   90.00
_cell.angle_gamma   90.00
#
_symmetry.space_group_name_H-M   'P 1'
#
loop_
_entity.id
_entity.type
_entity.pdbx_description
1 polymer ?
#
loop_
_entity_poly.entity_id
_entity_poly.type
_entity_poly.pdbx_seq_one_letter_code
_entity_poly.pdbx_strand_id
1 'polypeptide(L)'
;MAALQSAVVNHEAETYSVFRRVCPDCHRLRPVKDYTTRRIRTVFGIVEVRDPRWMLCRDCYPGMVDAFAPLREICPDRATSELMD
;
A
#
# COMPACT_ATOMS: atom_id res chain seq x y z
N MET A 1 16.34 12.75 12.58
CA MET A 1 15.32 11.71 12.89
C MET A 1 14.21 11.67 11.85
N ALA A 2 13.43 12.74 11.64
CA ALA A 2 12.29 12.74 10.70
C ALA A 2 12.64 12.31 9.26
N ALA A 3 13.76 12.77 8.70
CA ALA A 3 14.16 12.41 7.33
C ALA A 3 14.46 10.90 7.16
N LEU A 4 15.12 10.29 8.15
CA LEU A 4 15.44 8.86 8.12
C LEU A 4 14.15 8.03 8.22
N GLN A 5 13.28 8.37 9.17
CA GLN A 5 11.99 7.71 9.34
C GLN A 5 11.15 7.79 8.06
N SER A 6 11.01 8.98 7.47
CA SER A 6 10.27 9.14 6.21
C SER A 6 10.87 8.31 5.10
N ALA A 7 12.20 8.23 4.98
CA ALA A 7 12.85 7.43 3.96
C ALA A 7 12.59 5.92 4.13
N VAL A 8 12.73 5.41 5.37
CA VAL A 8 12.51 3.99 5.68
C VAL A 8 11.05 3.62 5.42
N VAL A 9 10.10 4.38 5.98
CA VAL A 9 8.67 4.08 5.84
C VAL A 9 8.22 4.17 4.37
N ASN A 10 8.74 5.12 3.59
CA ASN A 10 8.44 5.18 2.16
C ASN A 10 9.02 3.98 1.39
N HIS A 11 10.24 3.56 1.71
CA HIS A 11 10.88 2.41 1.07
C HIS A 11 10.13 1.11 1.37
N GLU A 12 9.72 0.90 2.62
CA GLU A 12 8.94 -0.27 3.03
C GLU A 12 7.55 -0.28 2.39
N ALA A 13 6.86 0.87 2.39
CA ALA A 13 5.55 1.03 1.77
C ALA A 13 5.59 0.77 0.25
N GLU A 14 6.62 1.27 -0.44
CA GLU A 14 6.81 1.03 -1.87
C GLU A 14 7.12 -0.45 -2.15
N THR A 15 8.04 -1.04 -1.39
CA THR A 15 8.42 -2.45 -1.53
C THR A 15 7.20 -3.36 -1.36
N TYR A 16 6.41 -3.15 -0.31
CA TYR A 16 5.19 -3.90 -0.09
C TYR A 16 4.16 -3.67 -1.21
N SER A 17 4.01 -2.43 -1.66
CA SER A 17 3.09 -2.10 -2.75
C SER A 17 3.46 -2.78 -4.06
N VAL A 18 4.75 -2.84 -4.40
CA VAL A 18 5.26 -3.54 -5.59
C VAL A 18 5.04 -5.05 -5.45
N PHE A 19 5.31 -5.63 -4.28
CA PHE A 19 5.03 -7.03 -4.01
C PHE A 19 3.54 -7.36 -4.21
N ARG A 20 2.63 -6.55 -3.65
CA ARG A 20 1.17 -6.72 -3.79
C ARG A 20 0.63 -6.38 -5.18
N ARG A 21 1.43 -5.79 -6.07
CA ARG A 21 1.04 -5.56 -7.47
C ARG A 21 0.96 -6.88 -8.24
N VAL A 22 1.72 -7.89 -7.85
CA VAL A 22 1.70 -9.21 -8.49
C VAL A 22 0.42 -9.96 -8.07
N CYS A 23 -0.33 -10.48 -9.03
CA CYS A 23 -1.47 -11.35 -8.73
C CYS A 23 -0.97 -12.67 -8.12
N PRO A 24 -1.48 -13.10 -6.95
CA PRO A 24 -1.02 -14.33 -6.31
C PRO A 24 -1.42 -15.60 -7.10
N ASP A 25 -2.44 -15.51 -7.95
CA ASP A 25 -2.96 -16.68 -8.68
C ASP A 25 -2.23 -16.91 -10.01
N CYS A 26 -2.06 -15.84 -10.81
CA CYS A 26 -1.48 -15.94 -12.16
C CYS A 26 -0.12 -15.24 -12.32
N HIS A 27 0.39 -14.61 -11.25
CA HIS A 27 1.66 -13.89 -11.20
C HIS A 27 1.82 -12.72 -12.19
N ARG A 28 0.74 -12.30 -12.86
CA ARG A 28 0.75 -11.12 -13.73
C ARG A 28 0.71 -9.84 -12.90
N LEU A 29 1.28 -8.78 -13.45
CA LEU A 29 1.22 -7.45 -12.87
C LEU A 29 -0.19 -6.88 -13.00
N ARG A 30 -0.78 -6.52 -11.86
CA ARG A 30 -2.07 -5.83 -11.83
C ARG A 30 -1.95 -4.44 -12.48
N PRO A 31 -2.98 -4.00 -13.23
CA PRO A 31 -3.04 -2.64 -13.76
C PRO A 31 -3.07 -1.60 -12.63
N VAL A 32 -2.50 -0.44 -12.92
CA VAL A 32 -2.61 0.72 -12.04
C VAL A 32 -3.97 1.38 -12.23
N LYS A 33 -4.67 1.68 -11.14
CA LYS A 33 -5.85 2.56 -11.17
C LYS A 33 -5.42 4.02 -11.09
N ASP A 34 -4.74 4.35 -9.99
CA ASP A 34 -4.29 5.69 -9.63
C ASP A 34 -3.20 5.62 -8.56
N TYR A 35 -2.54 6.75 -8.31
CA TYR A 35 -1.63 6.94 -7.18
C TYR A 35 -2.21 7.98 -6.25
N THR A 36 -2.23 7.68 -4.96
CA THR A 36 -2.69 8.61 -3.92
C THR A 36 -1.58 8.81 -2.89
N THR A 37 -1.76 9.79 -2.01
CA THR A 37 -0.90 9.97 -0.84
C THR A 37 -1.68 9.59 0.41
N ARG A 38 -1.08 8.76 1.28
CA ARG A 38 -1.65 8.34 2.55
C ARG A 38 -0.79 8.88 3.68
N ARG A 39 -1.43 9.44 4.71
CA ARG A 39 -0.77 9.81 5.97
C ARG A 39 -0.84 8.62 6.92
N ILE A 40 0.31 8.15 7.40
CA ILE A 40 0.41 7.05 8.36
C ILE A 40 0.99 7.60 9.67
N ARG A 41 0.27 7.37 10.77
CA ARG A 41 0.75 7.64 12.13
C ARG A 41 1.69 6.52 12.55
N THR A 42 2.85 6.89 13.06
CA THR A 42 3.83 5.97 13.66
C THR A 42 4.19 6.49 15.05
N VAL A 43 4.85 5.67 15.86
CA VAL A 43 5.36 6.10 17.18
C VAL A 43 6.34 7.28 17.12
N PHE A 44 6.95 7.51 15.95
CA PHE A 44 7.89 8.61 15.72
C PHE A 44 7.24 9.83 15.04
N GLY A 45 5.93 9.81 14.79
CA GLY A 45 5.19 10.89 14.14
C GLY A 45 4.45 10.47 12.87
N ILE A 46 3.93 11.45 12.13
CA ILE A 46 3.14 11.21 10.90
C ILE A 46 4.07 11.23 9.69
N VAL A 47 3.98 10.20 8.84
CA VAL A 47 4.70 10.12 7.57
C VAL A 47 3.70 10.13 6.41
N GLU A 48 4.01 10.91 5.38
CA GLU A 48 3.31 10.84 4.09
C GLU A 48 3.97 9.80 3.21
N VAL A 49 3.16 8.88 2.68
CA VAL A 49 3.60 7.80 1.80
C VAL A 49 2.78 7.79 0.52
N ARG A 50 3.42 7.37 -0.57
CA ARG A 50 2.73 7.07 -1.82
C ARG A 50 1.94 5.77 -1.66
N ASP A 51 0.64 5.84 -1.85
CA ASP A 51 -0.31 4.71 -1.75
C ASP A 51 -0.91 4.44 -3.13
N PRO A 52 -0.28 3.56 -3.93
CA PRO A 52 -0.82 3.15 -5.21
C PRO A 52 -2.09 2.34 -5.04
N ARG A 53 -3.00 2.42 -6.03
CA ARG A 53 -4.19 1.58 -6.07
C ARG A 53 -4.12 0.65 -7.25
N TRP A 54 -4.14 -0.65 -6.96
CA TRP A 54 -4.07 -1.70 -7.96
C TRP A 54 -5.45 -2.19 -8.30
N MET A 55 -5.74 -2.30 -9.59
CA MET A 55 -6.96 -2.97 -10.06
C MET A 55 -6.91 -4.45 -9.66
N LEU A 56 -8.08 -5.05 -9.47
CA LEU A 56 -8.19 -6.50 -9.39
C LEU A 56 -7.72 -7.15 -10.70
N CYS A 57 -7.19 -8.37 -10.58
CA CYS A 57 -6.64 -9.10 -11.72
C CYS A 57 -7.79 -9.50 -12.64
N ARG A 58 -7.81 -8.93 -13.85
CA ARG A 58 -8.89 -9.14 -14.82
C ARG A 58 -8.94 -10.58 -15.34
N ASP A 59 -7.80 -11.25 -15.36
CA ASP A 59 -7.71 -12.64 -15.83
C ASP A 59 -8.26 -13.62 -14.77
N CYS A 60 -7.99 -13.37 -13.48
CA CYS A 60 -8.41 -14.27 -12.40
C CYS A 60 -9.80 -13.93 -11.84
N TYR A 61 -10.23 -12.66 -11.98
CA TYR A 61 -11.53 -12.17 -11.51
C TYR A 61 -12.27 -11.44 -12.65
N PRO A 62 -12.63 -12.15 -13.73
CA PRO A 62 -13.34 -11.54 -14.85
C PRO A 62 -14.68 -10.97 -14.39
N GLY A 63 -14.96 -9.71 -14.75
CA GLY A 63 -16.19 -9.00 -14.39
C GLY A 63 -16.12 -8.20 -13.08
N MET A 64 -15.08 -8.37 -12.26
CA MET A 64 -14.90 -7.56 -11.06
C MET A 64 -14.05 -6.32 -11.35
N VAL A 65 -14.71 -5.15 -11.44
CA VAL A 65 -14.04 -3.87 -11.68
C VAL A 65 -13.87 -3.11 -10.36
N ASP A 66 -12.88 -3.53 -9.58
CA ASP A 66 -12.53 -2.87 -8.32
C ASP A 66 -11.00 -2.69 -8.18
N ALA A 67 -10.59 -1.88 -7.22
CA ALA A 67 -9.19 -1.65 -6.87
C ALA A 67 -8.99 -1.56 -5.38
N PHE A 68 -7.82 -2.05 -4.94
CA PHE A 68 -7.40 -2.01 -3.55
C PHE A 68 -6.15 -1.16 -3.38
N ALA A 69 -6.00 -0.60 -2.18
CA ALA A 69 -4.82 0.14 -1.74
C ALA A 69 -4.00 -0.79 -0.83
N PRO A 70 -2.80 -1.24 -1.22
CA PRO A 70 -2.01 -2.20 -0.45
C PRO A 70 -1.77 -1.75 1.00
N LEU A 71 -1.52 -0.46 1.21
CA LEU A 71 -1.19 0.06 2.55
C LEU A 71 -2.39 0.04 3.51
N ARG A 72 -3.62 -0.15 3.01
CA ARG A 72 -4.80 -0.37 3.86
C ARG A 72 -4.78 -1.77 4.51
N GLU A 73 -4.08 -2.74 3.92
CA GLU A 73 -3.96 -4.09 4.47
C GLU A 73 -3.06 -4.11 5.73
N ILE A 74 -1.97 -3.33 5.72
CA ILE A 74 -0.99 -3.28 6.83
C ILE A 74 -1.24 -2.14 7.82
N CYS A 75 -1.86 -1.04 7.40
CA CYS A 75 -2.15 0.13 8.25
C CYS A 75 -3.61 0.58 8.06
N PRO A 76 -4.60 -0.24 8.47
CA PRO A 76 -6.03 0.01 8.24
C PRO A 76 -6.48 1.38 8.78
N ASP A 77 -6.12 1.70 10.03
CA ASP A 77 -6.53 2.95 10.72
C ASP A 77 -5.55 4.11 10.52
N ARG A 78 -4.81 4.07 9.39
CA ARG A 78 -3.78 5.06 9.08
C ARG A 78 -2.76 5.19 10.21
N ALA A 79 -2.46 4.06 10.85
CA ALA A 79 -1.53 3.94 11.95
C ALA A 79 -0.79 2.62 11.82
N THR A 80 0.46 2.59 12.28
CA THR A 80 1.20 1.35 12.50
C THR A 80 0.61 0.59 13.68
N SER A 81 0.87 -0.72 13.75
CA SER A 81 0.31 -1.61 14.76
C SER A 81 0.73 -1.23 16.19
N GLU A 82 1.87 -0.56 16.38
CA GLU A 82 2.32 -0.15 17.73
C GLU A 82 1.45 0.97 18.33
N LEU A 83 0.55 1.57 17.56
CA LEU A 83 -0.41 2.59 18.01
C LEU A 83 -1.84 2.04 18.17
N MET A 84 -2.03 0.74 17.99
CA MET A 84 -3.32 0.06 18.14
C MET A 84 -3.29 -0.69 19.48
N ASP A 85 -3.87 -0.08 20.52
CA ASP A 85 -4.11 -0.70 21.83
C ASP A 85 -5.41 -1.51 21.83
#